data_AF-A0A7R7XG96-F1
#
_entry.id   AF-A0A7R7XG96-F1
#
_cell.length_a   1.000
_cell.length_b   1.000
_cell.length_c   1.000
_cell.angle_alpha   90.00
_cell.angle_beta   90.00
_cell.angle_gamma   90.00
#
_symmetry.space_group_name_H-M   'P 1'
#
loop_
_entity.id
_entity.type
_entity.pdbx_description
1 polymer ?
#
loop_
_entity_poly.entity_id
_entity_poly.type
_entity_poly.pdbx_seq_one_letter_code
_entity_poly.pdbx_strand_id
1 'polypeptide(L)'
;MAISKPRKVAIVGGGLTGVASFWALQGSCLDVHLFEASSALGGHMKTLLLENSGNKIQVDMELPTFNPNACPNLTSLLRCLRIPTTAVPFSFGIVDDTSIFKWHISILKSILLCPRILCKFETYRLLLDVLSLRFLGDDVLTQPAVEGADMQASTESYLLDKGYSDGFRDRYLTPLLSTLWRTNVGRFLSSLPVKALVHSLSDHQLLSTCDTIPKWRRIDPGVRYLIEAMAKDFPLEKLHFQTKVNEIMRRSKSQYDLVTSEGKHSHFDHIILTVDGQEILRLLGSAATAEEKDILRCLGVTKNIAVLHSDAHPTTYDSAPGYNFIMASQDYPQRGFVPPKSCLRYDVNVLQDVPASRFGDIFITLNSVSPPHPSLVQGVWEFTEPEPSAASLDAQSRLISIQNTRGLNYGFYWTGRGLLEDALTSGLKLAVGLGATVPFHVVFHPQPLDTTEFLYRHSGLRHNLVKTILQAIRALVLAVEIVLILLGRIHTPGSKARARVNLSRAIRT
;
A
#
# COMPACT_ATOMS: atom_id res chain seq x y z
N MET A 1 52.35 0.58 1.00
CA MET A 1 50.98 1.08 0.80
C MET A 1 50.16 0.69 2.01
N ALA A 2 49.68 1.64 2.81
CA ALA A 2 48.75 1.33 3.88
C ALA A 2 47.44 0.87 3.24
N ILE A 3 47.04 -0.38 3.44
CA ILE A 3 45.73 -0.88 3.03
C ILE A 3 44.72 -0.05 3.83
N SER A 4 44.04 0.89 3.17
CA SER A 4 42.99 1.68 3.81
C SER A 4 41.94 0.72 4.34
N LYS A 5 41.68 0.75 5.64
CA LYS A 5 40.68 -0.10 6.29
C LYS A 5 39.33 0.07 5.55
N PRO A 6 38.61 -1.02 5.24
CA PRO A 6 37.33 -0.91 4.55
C PRO A 6 36.37 -0.03 5.36
N ARG A 7 35.63 0.83 4.65
CA ARG A 7 34.64 1.73 5.26
C ARG A 7 33.56 0.90 5.95
N LYS A 8 33.27 1.21 7.22
CA LYS A 8 32.35 0.41 8.04
C LYS A 8 30.94 0.97 7.98
N VAL A 9 29.97 0.13 7.62
CA VAL A 9 28.57 0.50 7.42
C VAL A 9 27.68 -0.24 8.41
N ALA A 10 26.82 0.49 9.13
CA ALA A 10 25.75 -0.12 9.92
C ALA A 10 24.43 -0.03 9.15
N ILE A 11 23.64 -1.09 9.22
CA ILE A 11 22.24 -1.12 8.80
C ILE A 11 21.40 -1.33 10.04
N VAL A 12 20.50 -0.39 10.34
CA VAL A 12 19.65 -0.43 11.54
C VAL A 12 18.23 -0.79 11.13
N GLY A 13 17.79 -2.00 11.49
CA GLY A 13 16.52 -2.60 11.14
C GLY A 13 16.69 -3.79 10.18
N GLY A 14 16.20 -4.95 10.59
CA GLY A 14 16.23 -6.21 9.85
C GLY A 14 14.96 -6.52 9.07
N GLY A 15 14.14 -5.51 8.76
CA GLY A 15 13.01 -5.65 7.83
C GLY A 15 13.47 -5.81 6.37
N LEU A 16 12.53 -6.00 5.43
CA LEU A 16 12.85 -6.21 4.02
C LEU A 16 13.81 -5.15 3.44
N THR A 17 13.64 -3.87 3.78
CA THR A 17 14.53 -2.79 3.32
C THR A 17 15.97 -2.96 3.79
N GLY A 18 16.17 -3.33 5.06
CA GLY A 18 17.48 -3.58 5.63
C GLY A 18 18.12 -4.84 5.08
N VAL A 19 17.34 -5.92 4.96
CA VAL A 19 17.76 -7.18 4.35
C VAL A 19 18.16 -6.99 2.89
N ALA A 20 17.38 -6.23 2.11
CA ALA A 20 17.69 -5.90 0.73
C ALA A 20 18.98 -5.08 0.58
N SER A 21 19.16 -4.09 1.47
CA SER A 21 20.38 -3.29 1.53
C SER A 21 21.60 -4.18 1.83
N PHE A 22 21.50 -5.03 2.86
CA PHE A 22 22.56 -5.93 3.28
C PHE A 22 22.91 -6.96 2.19
N TRP A 23 21.88 -7.56 1.57
CA TRP A 23 22.02 -8.51 0.47
C TRP A 23 22.76 -7.92 -0.72
N ALA A 24 22.37 -6.72 -1.16
CA ALA A 24 23.01 -6.05 -2.28
C ALA A 24 24.47 -5.64 -1.98
N LEU A 25 24.77 -5.30 -0.72
CA LEU A 25 26.12 -4.88 -0.32
C LEU A 25 27.10 -6.05 -0.09
N GLN A 26 26.65 -7.31 -0.09
CA GLN A 26 27.54 -8.47 0.13
C GLN A 26 28.69 -8.55 -0.89
N GLY A 27 28.47 -8.09 -2.12
CA GLY A 27 29.50 -8.06 -3.17
C GLY A 27 30.44 -6.85 -3.14
N SER A 28 30.29 -5.95 -2.16
CA SER A 28 31.06 -4.71 -2.08
C SER A 28 32.33 -4.87 -1.23
N CYS A 29 33.23 -3.88 -1.29
CA CYS A 29 34.42 -3.82 -0.42
C CYS A 29 34.14 -3.24 0.98
N LEU A 30 32.86 -3.03 1.34
CA LEU A 30 32.44 -2.39 2.57
C LEU A 30 32.32 -3.40 3.71
N ASP A 31 32.65 -2.97 4.93
CA ASP A 31 32.45 -3.78 6.14
C ASP A 31 31.04 -3.51 6.70
N VAL A 32 30.06 -4.30 6.25
CA VAL A 32 28.64 -4.08 6.55
C VAL A 32 28.16 -4.93 7.72
N HIS A 33 27.47 -4.31 8.68
CA HIS A 33 26.83 -4.97 9.81
C HIS A 33 25.35 -4.62 9.85
N LEU A 34 24.47 -5.59 10.13
CA LEU A 34 23.03 -5.40 10.27
C LEU A 34 22.62 -5.62 11.73
N PHE A 35 21.88 -4.67 12.28
CA PHE A 35 21.35 -4.70 13.64
C PHE A 35 19.83 -4.86 13.61
N GLU A 36 19.34 -5.90 14.28
CA GLU A 36 17.92 -6.23 14.38
C GLU A 36 17.52 -6.39 15.85
N ALA A 37 16.43 -5.73 16.23
CA ALA A 37 15.95 -5.71 17.61
C ALA A 37 15.29 -7.04 18.02
N SER A 38 14.75 -7.79 17.07
CA SER A 38 14.12 -9.10 17.30
C SER A 38 15.11 -10.26 17.06
N SER A 39 14.63 -11.49 17.29
CA SER A 39 15.41 -12.71 17.09
C SER A 39 15.43 -13.21 15.64
N ALA A 40 14.77 -12.51 14.71
CA ALA A 40 14.66 -12.93 13.31
C ALA A 40 14.61 -11.73 12.35
N LEU A 41 15.05 -11.96 11.11
CA LEU A 41 14.87 -10.99 10.02
C LEU A 41 13.42 -11.02 9.48
N GLY A 42 13.05 -9.96 8.76
CA GLY A 42 11.81 -9.86 7.98
C GLY A 42 10.86 -8.77 8.46
N GLY A 43 10.91 -8.36 9.73
CA GLY A 43 10.08 -7.29 10.28
C GLY A 43 8.57 -7.60 10.15
N HIS A 44 7.91 -6.99 9.15
CA HIS A 44 6.49 -7.18 8.83
C HIS A 44 6.18 -8.55 8.22
N MET A 45 7.15 -9.19 7.58
CA MET A 45 7.03 -10.52 6.98
C MET A 45 7.06 -11.63 8.03
N LYS A 46 6.08 -11.63 8.93
CA LYS A 46 5.93 -12.64 9.97
C LYS A 46 5.13 -13.82 9.46
N THR A 47 5.54 -15.01 9.90
CA THR A 47 4.85 -16.26 9.61
C THR A 47 4.62 -17.01 10.91
N LEU A 48 3.45 -17.62 11.04
CA LEU A 48 3.02 -18.35 12.22
C LEU A 48 2.84 -19.82 11.88
N LEU A 49 3.23 -20.68 12.79
CA LEU A 49 2.96 -22.10 12.69
C LEU A 49 1.57 -22.36 13.28
N LEU A 50 0.60 -22.67 12.42
CA LEU A 50 -0.71 -23.13 12.84
C LEU A 50 -0.68 -24.65 12.92
N GLU A 51 -1.15 -25.19 14.05
CA GLU A 51 -1.29 -26.63 14.25
C GLU A 51 -2.77 -26.99 14.45
N ASN A 52 -3.28 -27.93 13.65
CA ASN A 52 -4.62 -28.47 13.83
C ASN A 52 -4.60 -29.99 13.60
N SER A 53 -5.07 -30.75 14.60
CA SER A 53 -5.20 -32.21 14.54
C SER A 53 -3.92 -32.92 14.09
N GLY A 54 -2.76 -32.43 14.56
CA GLY A 54 -1.43 -32.96 14.23
C GLY A 54 -0.85 -32.47 12.90
N ASN A 55 -1.63 -31.78 12.06
CA ASN A 55 -1.12 -31.10 10.86
C ASN A 55 -0.53 -29.76 11.23
N LYS A 56 0.54 -29.36 10.55
CA LYS A 56 1.18 -28.05 10.74
C LYS A 56 1.25 -27.30 9.42
N ILE A 57 0.95 -26.01 9.44
CA ILE A 57 1.11 -25.13 8.28
C ILE A 57 1.62 -23.77 8.70
N GLN A 58 2.39 -23.14 7.83
CA GLN A 58 2.86 -21.79 8.01
C GLN A 58 1.86 -20.80 7.40
N VAL A 59 1.42 -19.82 8.18
CA VAL A 59 0.52 -18.75 7.77
C VAL A 59 1.27 -17.43 7.82
N ASP A 60 1.39 -16.77 6.68
CA ASP A 60 1.99 -15.44 6.59
C ASP A 60 1.01 -14.37 7.08
N MET A 61 1.47 -13.45 7.92
CA MET A 61 0.69 -12.30 8.35
C MET A 61 0.62 -11.23 7.26
N GLU A 62 1.69 -11.11 6.48
CA GLU A 62 1.76 -10.26 5.31
C GLU A 62 1.44 -11.08 4.06
N LEU A 63 0.50 -10.61 3.23
CA LEU A 63 0.00 -11.42 2.13
C LEU A 63 1.07 -11.65 1.04
N PRO A 64 1.26 -12.89 0.55
CA PRO A 64 2.27 -13.25 -0.46
C PRO A 64 1.91 -12.87 -1.89
N THR A 65 0.77 -12.19 -2.10
CA THR A 65 0.26 -11.83 -3.42
C THR A 65 0.77 -10.47 -3.89
N PHE A 66 1.21 -10.38 -5.15
CA PHE A 66 1.69 -9.15 -5.77
C PHE A 66 1.30 -9.06 -7.25
N ASN A 67 1.33 -7.84 -7.79
CA ASN A 67 1.20 -7.59 -9.22
C ASN A 67 2.61 -7.43 -9.83
N PRO A 68 3.07 -8.34 -10.71
CA PRO A 68 4.41 -8.26 -11.30
C PRO A 68 4.70 -6.95 -12.04
N ASN A 69 3.68 -6.30 -12.62
CA ASN A 69 3.84 -5.04 -13.36
C ASN A 69 4.12 -3.86 -12.41
N ALA A 70 3.49 -3.87 -11.23
CA ALA A 70 3.74 -2.88 -10.19
C ALA A 70 4.98 -3.21 -9.33
N CYS A 71 5.49 -4.44 -9.42
CA CYS A 71 6.60 -4.95 -8.60
C CYS A 71 7.76 -5.52 -9.46
N PRO A 72 8.41 -4.70 -10.32
CA PRO A 72 9.47 -5.17 -11.22
C PRO A 72 10.74 -5.64 -10.48
N ASN A 73 11.16 -4.98 -9.40
CA ASN A 73 12.34 -5.39 -8.64
C ASN A 73 12.09 -6.68 -7.88
N LEU A 74 10.92 -6.82 -7.24
CA LEU A 74 10.52 -8.06 -6.59
C LEU A 74 10.48 -9.22 -7.59
N THR A 75 9.89 -9.00 -8.77
CA THR A 75 9.84 -10.00 -9.83
C THR A 75 11.25 -10.42 -10.27
N SER A 76 12.17 -9.46 -10.40
CA SER A 76 13.56 -9.72 -10.78
C SER A 76 14.33 -10.46 -9.69
N LEU A 77 14.12 -10.10 -8.43
CA LEU A 77 14.72 -10.76 -7.27
C LEU A 77 14.22 -12.19 -7.11
N LEU A 78 12.90 -12.43 -7.19
CA LEU A 78 12.32 -13.77 -7.13
C LEU A 78 12.88 -14.68 -8.23
N ARG A 79 13.06 -14.15 -9.45
CA ARG A 79 13.70 -14.88 -10.55
C ARG A 79 15.17 -15.18 -10.23
N CYS A 80 15.91 -14.21 -9.71
CA CYS A 80 17.32 -14.37 -9.34
C CYS A 80 17.50 -15.45 -8.27
N LEU A 81 16.65 -15.44 -7.25
CA LEU A 81 16.66 -16.40 -6.15
C LEU A 81 15.96 -17.73 -6.50
N ARG A 82 15.40 -17.84 -7.71
CA ARG A 82 14.65 -19.01 -8.21
C ARG A 82 13.46 -19.40 -7.31
N ILE A 83 12.80 -18.41 -6.73
CA ILE A 83 11.62 -18.61 -5.88
C ILE A 83 10.39 -18.79 -6.78
N PRO A 84 9.64 -19.91 -6.64
CA PRO A 84 8.48 -20.15 -7.48
C PRO A 84 7.33 -19.19 -7.14
N THR A 85 6.47 -18.99 -8.13
CA THR A 85 5.28 -18.16 -7.97
C THR A 85 4.11 -18.76 -8.75
N THR A 86 2.90 -18.67 -8.21
CA THR A 86 1.69 -19.20 -8.81
C THR A 86 0.74 -18.07 -9.21
N ALA A 87 0.08 -18.22 -10.36
CA ALA A 87 -0.91 -17.25 -10.80
C ALA A 87 -2.19 -17.37 -9.94
N VAL A 88 -2.68 -16.25 -9.42
CA VAL A 88 -3.89 -16.20 -8.58
C VAL A 88 -4.86 -15.15 -9.11
N PRO A 89 -6.18 -15.39 -9.03
CA PRO A 89 -7.16 -14.37 -9.35
C PRO A 89 -7.13 -13.26 -8.28
N PHE A 90 -7.19 -12.01 -8.71
CA PHE A 90 -7.41 -10.88 -7.79
C PHE A 90 -8.87 -10.47 -7.82
N SER A 91 -9.53 -10.65 -6.67
CA SER A 91 -10.91 -10.25 -6.43
C SER A 91 -11.05 -9.72 -5.02
N PHE A 92 -11.86 -8.68 -4.85
CA PHE A 92 -12.17 -8.11 -3.54
C PHE A 92 -13.69 -8.04 -3.38
N GLY A 93 -14.15 -8.03 -2.14
CA GLY A 93 -15.55 -7.95 -1.80
C GLY A 93 -15.82 -6.81 -0.86
N ILE A 94 -17.07 -6.38 -0.88
CA ILE A 94 -17.64 -5.55 0.15
C ILE A 94 -18.75 -6.32 0.84
N VAL A 95 -18.71 -6.32 2.17
CA VAL A 95 -19.70 -6.94 3.03
C VAL A 95 -20.38 -5.81 3.77
N ASP A 96 -21.67 -5.64 3.51
CA ASP A 96 -22.59 -4.86 4.34
C ASP A 96 -23.57 -5.81 5.05
N ASP A 97 -24.26 -5.33 6.09
CA ASP A 97 -25.19 -6.15 6.90
C ASP A 97 -26.25 -6.90 6.08
N THR A 98 -26.57 -6.39 4.89
CA THR A 98 -27.69 -6.88 4.08
C THR A 98 -27.25 -7.63 2.83
N SER A 99 -25.99 -7.48 2.42
CA SER A 99 -25.50 -7.99 1.15
C SER A 99 -23.98 -8.10 1.09
N ILE A 100 -23.52 -9.14 0.39
CA ILE A 100 -22.14 -9.25 -0.05
C ILE A 100 -22.10 -8.89 -1.52
N PHE A 101 -21.21 -7.97 -1.85
CA PHE A 101 -20.96 -7.60 -3.22
C PHE A 101 -19.51 -7.91 -3.61
N LYS A 102 -19.33 -8.70 -4.69
CA LYS A 102 -18.02 -9.18 -5.14
C LYS A 102 -17.57 -8.42 -6.38
N TRP A 103 -16.37 -7.85 -6.30
CA TRP A 103 -15.67 -7.22 -7.40
C TRP A 103 -14.53 -8.10 -7.90
N HIS A 104 -14.52 -8.30 -9.21
CA HIS A 104 -13.36 -8.74 -9.96
C HIS A 104 -12.78 -7.54 -10.72
N ILE A 105 -11.47 -7.55 -11.00
CA ILE A 105 -10.84 -6.56 -11.91
C ILE A 105 -11.60 -6.42 -13.24
N SER A 106 -12.16 -7.54 -13.74
CA SER A 106 -13.04 -7.53 -14.90
C SER A 106 -14.45 -7.19 -14.45
N ILE A 107 -14.93 -6.03 -14.90
CA ILE A 107 -16.31 -5.58 -14.66
C ILE A 107 -17.32 -6.62 -15.19
N LEU A 108 -17.04 -7.21 -16.35
CA LEU A 108 -17.90 -8.24 -16.96
C LEU A 108 -18.00 -9.48 -16.05
N LYS A 109 -16.87 -9.95 -15.50
CA LYS A 109 -16.89 -11.07 -14.54
C LYS A 109 -17.68 -10.71 -13.27
N SER A 110 -17.55 -9.48 -12.78
CA SER A 110 -18.33 -9.00 -11.63
C SER A 110 -19.85 -9.06 -11.90
N ILE A 111 -20.28 -8.64 -13.09
CA ILE A 111 -21.69 -8.68 -13.51
C ILE A 111 -22.18 -10.13 -13.67
N LEU A 112 -21.38 -11.00 -14.29
CA LEU A 112 -21.73 -12.42 -14.47
C LEU A 112 -21.86 -13.16 -13.14
N LEU A 113 -21.05 -12.80 -12.13
CA LEU A 113 -21.11 -13.39 -10.80
C LEU A 113 -22.35 -12.95 -10.00
N CYS A 114 -22.91 -11.77 -10.28
CA CYS A 114 -24.12 -11.28 -9.64
C CYS A 114 -25.04 -10.55 -10.63
N PRO A 115 -25.77 -11.26 -11.51
CA PRO A 115 -26.60 -10.63 -12.54
C PRO A 115 -27.71 -9.74 -11.97
N ARG A 116 -28.21 -10.09 -10.78
CA ARG A 116 -29.23 -9.32 -10.03
C ARG A 116 -28.77 -7.91 -9.66
N ILE A 117 -27.46 -7.64 -9.72
CA ILE A 117 -26.94 -6.29 -9.51
C ILE A 117 -27.49 -5.31 -10.55
N LEU A 118 -27.72 -5.76 -11.78
CA LEU A 118 -28.29 -4.94 -12.85
C LEU A 118 -29.77 -4.59 -12.64
N CYS A 119 -30.42 -5.09 -11.59
CA CYS A 119 -31.81 -4.73 -11.30
C CYS A 119 -31.95 -3.43 -10.51
N LYS A 120 -30.84 -2.82 -10.04
CA LYS A 120 -30.84 -1.57 -9.26
C LYS A 120 -30.26 -0.42 -10.07
N PHE A 121 -30.94 0.74 -10.06
CA PHE A 121 -30.46 1.95 -10.75
C PHE A 121 -29.08 2.40 -10.25
N GLU A 122 -28.86 2.35 -8.93
CA GLU A 122 -27.59 2.69 -8.26
C GLU A 122 -26.40 1.90 -8.83
N THR A 123 -26.63 0.67 -9.27
CA THR A 123 -25.60 -0.18 -9.86
C THR A 123 -25.14 0.31 -11.23
N TYR A 124 -26.06 0.77 -12.08
CA TYR A 124 -25.67 1.35 -13.37
C TYR A 124 -24.85 2.62 -13.18
N ARG A 125 -25.24 3.45 -12.20
CA ARG A 125 -24.47 4.64 -11.82
C ARG A 125 -23.05 4.29 -11.39
N LEU A 126 -22.93 3.28 -10.53
CA LEU A 126 -21.66 2.76 -10.04
C LEU A 126 -20.78 2.23 -11.17
N LEU A 127 -21.33 1.42 -12.07
CA LEU A 127 -20.60 0.88 -13.23
C LEU A 127 -20.13 1.99 -14.17
N LEU A 128 -20.97 3.00 -14.42
CA LEU A 128 -20.60 4.16 -15.21
C LEU A 128 -19.46 4.94 -14.55
N ASP A 129 -19.49 5.13 -13.23
CA ASP A 129 -18.42 5.78 -12.48
C ASP A 129 -17.10 4.98 -12.57
N VAL A 130 -17.16 3.64 -12.47
CA VAL A 130 -15.97 2.79 -12.65
C VAL A 130 -15.38 2.94 -14.04
N LEU A 131 -16.22 2.91 -15.09
CA LEU A 131 -15.76 3.14 -16.46
C LEU A 131 -15.18 4.56 -16.62
N SER A 132 -15.85 5.55 -16.03
CA SER A 132 -15.39 6.93 -16.08
C SER A 132 -14.02 7.11 -15.43
N LEU A 133 -13.77 6.47 -14.27
CA LEU A 133 -12.45 6.49 -13.64
C LEU A 133 -11.39 5.85 -14.55
N ARG A 134 -11.69 4.70 -15.16
CA ARG A 134 -10.75 3.98 -16.04
C ARG A 134 -10.38 4.79 -17.29
N PHE A 135 -11.34 5.47 -17.89
CA PHE A 135 -11.11 6.22 -19.12
C PHE A 135 -10.66 7.67 -18.89
N LEU A 136 -11.10 8.32 -17.82
CA LEU A 136 -10.86 9.75 -17.57
C LEU A 136 -9.88 10.00 -16.42
N GLY A 137 -9.51 8.96 -15.66
CA GLY A 137 -8.62 9.08 -14.50
C GLY A 137 -7.23 9.59 -14.88
N ASP A 138 -6.68 9.09 -15.99
CA ASP A 138 -5.34 9.48 -16.48
C ASP A 138 -5.26 10.97 -16.83
N ASP A 139 -6.37 11.63 -17.13
CA ASP A 139 -6.39 13.07 -17.45
C ASP A 139 -5.81 13.89 -16.29
N VAL A 140 -5.99 13.43 -15.05
CA VAL A 140 -5.45 14.04 -13.82
C VAL A 140 -3.92 14.10 -13.83
N LEU A 141 -3.27 13.12 -14.46
CA LEU A 141 -1.80 13.06 -14.56
C LEU A 141 -1.29 13.91 -15.73
N THR A 142 -2.10 14.14 -16.75
CA THR A 142 -1.71 14.93 -17.94
C THR A 142 -1.90 16.44 -17.78
N GLN A 143 -2.67 16.89 -16.79
CA GLN A 143 -2.87 18.32 -16.54
C GLN A 143 -1.57 18.96 -16.04
N PRO A 144 -1.06 20.02 -16.71
CA PRO A 144 0.13 20.73 -16.25
C PRO A 144 -0.11 21.25 -14.83
N ALA A 145 0.87 21.08 -13.95
CA ALA A 145 0.78 21.62 -12.60
C ALA A 145 0.67 23.15 -12.68
N VAL A 146 -0.54 23.68 -12.48
CA VAL A 146 -0.72 25.12 -12.26
C VAL A 146 -0.09 25.44 -10.91
N GLU A 147 0.89 26.35 -10.91
CA GLU A 147 1.66 26.74 -9.73
C GLU A 147 0.72 27.07 -8.55
N GLY A 148 0.90 26.36 -7.43
CA GLY A 148 0.36 26.71 -6.12
C GLY A 148 -1.01 26.14 -5.71
N ALA A 149 -1.89 25.71 -6.64
CA ALA A 149 -3.27 25.34 -6.27
C ALA A 149 -3.69 23.90 -6.59
N ASP A 150 -3.14 23.26 -7.62
CA ASP A 150 -3.69 21.99 -8.17
C ASP A 150 -2.88 20.74 -7.80
N MET A 151 -1.69 20.90 -7.20
CA MET A 151 -0.82 19.78 -6.80
C MET A 151 -1.35 18.96 -5.61
N GLN A 152 -2.37 19.47 -4.90
CA GLN A 152 -2.81 18.94 -3.60
C GLN A 152 -4.32 18.69 -3.49
N ALA A 153 -5.05 18.68 -4.61
CA ALA A 153 -6.48 18.36 -4.56
C ALA A 153 -6.66 16.97 -3.93
N SER A 154 -7.44 16.90 -2.84
CA SER A 154 -7.75 15.64 -2.21
C SER A 154 -8.61 14.77 -3.12
N THR A 155 -8.51 13.46 -2.93
CA THR A 155 -9.33 12.51 -3.68
C THR A 155 -10.82 12.81 -3.48
N GLU A 156 -11.22 13.17 -2.26
CA GLU A 156 -12.61 13.55 -1.99
C GLU A 156 -13.07 14.79 -2.76
N SER A 157 -12.26 15.86 -2.80
CA SER A 157 -12.63 17.08 -3.54
C SER A 157 -12.72 16.82 -5.04
N TYR A 158 -11.81 16.00 -5.60
CA TYR A 158 -11.85 15.55 -6.99
C TYR A 158 -13.10 14.73 -7.31
N LEU A 159 -13.44 13.75 -6.45
CA LEU A 159 -14.62 12.92 -6.67
C LEU A 159 -15.90 13.75 -6.67
N LEU A 160 -15.99 14.73 -5.76
CA LEU A 160 -17.10 15.68 -5.69
C LEU A 160 -17.14 16.62 -6.90
N ASP A 161 -16.00 17.15 -7.35
CA ASP A 161 -15.91 18.02 -8.54
C ASP A 161 -16.38 17.30 -9.80
N LYS A 162 -15.91 16.08 -10.03
CA LYS A 162 -16.28 15.27 -11.20
C LYS A 162 -17.65 14.60 -11.08
N GLY A 163 -18.34 14.78 -9.95
CA GLY A 163 -19.67 14.20 -9.72
C GLY A 163 -19.64 12.67 -9.75
N TYR A 164 -18.67 12.04 -9.07
CA TYR A 164 -18.73 10.61 -8.77
C TYR A 164 -19.74 10.34 -7.65
N SER A 165 -20.43 9.20 -7.69
CA SER A 165 -21.41 8.83 -6.67
C SER A 165 -20.76 8.37 -5.36
N ASP A 166 -21.47 8.53 -4.24
CA ASP A 166 -21.03 7.99 -2.94
C ASP A 166 -20.93 6.45 -2.99
N GLY A 167 -21.82 5.81 -3.74
CA GLY A 167 -21.75 4.37 -4.00
C GLY A 167 -20.44 3.97 -4.67
N PHE A 168 -19.92 4.77 -5.60
CA PHE A 168 -18.60 4.52 -6.20
C PHE A 168 -17.46 4.70 -5.21
N ARG A 169 -17.48 5.79 -4.44
CA ARG A 169 -16.49 6.05 -3.38
C ARG A 169 -16.46 4.89 -2.37
N ASP A 170 -17.61 4.56 -1.79
CA ASP A 170 -17.70 3.69 -0.62
C ASP A 170 -17.75 2.21 -0.99
N ARG A 171 -18.37 1.84 -2.12
CA ARG A 171 -18.59 0.43 -2.50
C ARG A 171 -17.60 -0.13 -3.52
N TYR A 172 -16.79 0.72 -4.16
CA TYR A 172 -15.78 0.29 -5.13
C TYR A 172 -14.39 0.83 -4.82
N LEU A 173 -14.24 2.16 -4.77
CA LEU A 173 -12.92 2.80 -4.68
C LEU A 173 -12.25 2.52 -3.33
N THR A 174 -12.93 2.80 -2.21
CA THR A 174 -12.39 2.56 -0.87
C THR A 174 -12.03 1.09 -0.63
N PRO A 175 -12.90 0.09 -0.95
CA PRO A 175 -12.54 -1.33 -0.85
C PRO A 175 -11.36 -1.73 -1.72
N LEU A 176 -11.29 -1.22 -2.97
CA LEU A 176 -10.20 -1.51 -3.89
C LEU A 176 -8.87 -1.01 -3.33
N LEU A 177 -8.79 0.26 -2.95
CA LEU A 177 -7.57 0.85 -2.40
C LEU A 177 -7.17 0.19 -1.09
N SER A 178 -8.16 -0.11 -0.23
CA SER A 178 -7.91 -0.81 1.03
C SER A 178 -7.31 -2.19 0.81
N THR A 179 -7.75 -2.87 -0.25
CA THR A 179 -7.17 -4.15 -0.67
C THR A 179 -5.74 -4.00 -1.19
N LEU A 180 -5.48 -2.97 -2.02
CA LEU A 180 -4.16 -2.74 -2.63
C LEU A 180 -3.11 -2.34 -1.59
N TRP A 181 -3.43 -1.37 -0.75
CA TRP A 181 -2.53 -0.83 0.28
C TRP A 181 -2.64 -1.54 1.62
N ARG A 182 -3.51 -2.55 1.74
CA ARG A 182 -3.64 -3.41 2.92
C ARG A 182 -3.91 -2.62 4.22
N THR A 183 -4.57 -1.49 4.09
CA THR A 183 -4.93 -0.57 5.17
C THR A 183 -6.35 -0.09 4.96
N ASN A 184 -7.00 0.40 6.01
CA ASN A 184 -8.33 0.97 5.86
C ASN A 184 -8.24 2.40 5.30
N VAL A 185 -8.33 2.50 3.97
CA VAL A 185 -8.25 3.78 3.24
C VAL A 185 -9.42 4.70 3.54
N GLY A 186 -10.55 4.16 4.03
CA GLY A 186 -11.68 4.97 4.47
C GLY A 186 -11.30 6.01 5.52
N ARG A 187 -10.20 5.81 6.27
CA ARG A 187 -9.69 6.73 7.29
C ARG A 187 -8.99 7.97 6.72
N PHE A 188 -8.38 7.87 5.54
CA PHE A 188 -7.51 8.93 5.00
C PHE A 188 -7.80 9.28 3.52
N LEU A 189 -8.89 8.77 2.94
CA LEU A 189 -9.27 9.11 1.56
C LEU A 189 -9.44 10.62 1.34
N SER A 190 -9.86 11.36 2.37
CA SER A 190 -10.03 12.81 2.36
C SER A 190 -8.71 13.59 2.38
N SER A 191 -7.61 12.98 2.84
CA SER A 191 -6.27 13.58 2.87
C SER A 191 -5.36 13.06 1.75
N LEU A 192 -5.76 11.98 1.08
CA LEU A 192 -5.03 11.36 -0.02
C LEU A 192 -5.05 12.25 -1.28
N PRO A 193 -3.90 12.68 -1.80
CA PRO A 193 -3.83 13.43 -3.05
C PRO A 193 -4.27 12.60 -4.25
N VAL A 194 -5.13 13.18 -5.11
CA VAL A 194 -5.71 12.46 -6.26
C VAL A 194 -4.65 11.96 -7.24
N LYS A 195 -3.55 12.69 -7.43
CA LYS A 195 -2.46 12.27 -8.33
C LYS A 195 -1.83 10.95 -7.86
N ALA A 196 -1.53 10.82 -6.57
CA ALA A 196 -0.97 9.59 -6.01
C ALA A 196 -1.93 8.41 -6.12
N LEU A 197 -3.23 8.66 -5.95
CA LEU A 197 -4.28 7.67 -6.20
C LEU A 197 -4.26 7.18 -7.66
N VAL A 198 -4.34 8.10 -8.64
CA VAL A 198 -4.39 7.75 -10.06
C VAL A 198 -3.09 7.05 -10.49
N HIS A 199 -1.94 7.53 -10.02
CA HIS A 199 -0.64 6.90 -10.29
C HIS A 199 -0.62 5.45 -9.79
N SER A 200 -1.04 5.20 -8.54
CA SER A 200 -1.14 3.86 -7.97
C SER A 200 -2.07 2.95 -8.80
N LEU A 201 -3.24 3.45 -9.20
CA LEU A 201 -4.17 2.68 -10.03
C LEU A 201 -3.59 2.37 -11.42
N SER A 202 -2.82 3.27 -12.01
CA SER A 202 -2.13 3.03 -13.29
C SER A 202 -1.01 2.00 -13.16
N ASP A 203 -0.19 2.07 -12.10
CA ASP A 203 0.90 1.11 -11.86
C ASP A 203 0.36 -0.31 -11.77
N HIS A 204 -0.79 -0.46 -11.11
CA HIS A 204 -1.49 -1.74 -11.02
C HIS A 204 -2.26 -2.11 -12.30
N GLN A 205 -2.24 -1.28 -13.35
CA GLN A 205 -2.99 -1.45 -14.60
C GLN A 205 -4.50 -1.59 -14.37
N LEU A 206 -5.01 -0.90 -13.33
CA LEU A 206 -6.43 -0.92 -12.97
C LEU A 206 -7.23 0.16 -13.71
N LEU A 207 -6.55 1.16 -14.28
CA LEU A 207 -7.15 2.13 -15.22
C LEU A 207 -7.23 1.56 -16.65
N SER A 208 -6.42 0.56 -16.97
CA SER A 208 -6.37 0.00 -18.31
C SER A 208 -7.67 -0.71 -18.72
N THR A 209 -7.93 -0.70 -20.03
CA THR A 209 -9.11 -1.33 -20.65
C THR A 209 -8.90 -2.84 -20.84
N CYS A 210 -9.98 -3.57 -21.15
CA CYS A 210 -10.15 -5.03 -21.05
C CYS A 210 -9.02 -5.96 -21.55
N ASP A 211 -8.06 -5.47 -22.33
CA ASP A 211 -7.02 -6.27 -22.98
C ASP A 211 -5.76 -6.50 -22.09
N THR A 212 -5.60 -5.76 -20.99
CA THR A 212 -4.39 -5.84 -20.13
C THR A 212 -4.74 -6.09 -18.66
N ILE A 213 -5.55 -7.11 -18.38
CA ILE A 213 -5.84 -7.50 -16.99
C ILE A 213 -4.54 -8.01 -16.34
N PRO A 214 -4.05 -7.39 -15.25
CA PRO A 214 -2.82 -7.80 -14.60
C PRO A 214 -2.97 -9.23 -14.05
N LYS A 215 -1.97 -10.05 -14.32
CA LYS A 215 -1.90 -11.43 -13.81
C LYS A 215 -1.21 -11.41 -12.45
N TRP A 216 -2.03 -11.34 -11.40
CA TRP A 216 -1.55 -11.40 -10.03
C TRP A 216 -0.88 -12.74 -9.75
N ARG A 217 0.16 -12.71 -8.93
CA ARG A 217 0.93 -13.87 -8.54
C ARG A 217 1.06 -13.96 -7.03
N ARG A 218 1.21 -15.17 -6.53
CA ARG A 218 1.57 -15.47 -5.15
C ARG A 218 2.99 -15.99 -5.11
N ILE A 219 3.76 -15.59 -4.09
CA ILE A 219 5.05 -16.21 -3.76
C ILE A 219 4.76 -17.56 -3.07
N ASP A 220 5.12 -18.66 -3.70
CA ASP A 220 5.07 -20.00 -3.08
C ASP A 220 6.51 -20.29 -2.63
N PRO A 221 6.84 -20.63 -1.37
CA PRO A 221 6.04 -21.11 -0.23
C PRO A 221 5.64 -20.04 0.82
N GLY A 222 5.73 -18.75 0.49
CA GLY A 222 5.35 -17.64 1.38
C GLY A 222 6.35 -16.49 1.39
N VAL A 223 6.00 -15.36 2.01
CA VAL A 223 6.86 -14.16 2.08
C VAL A 223 8.09 -14.35 2.96
N ARG A 224 8.01 -15.19 3.99
CA ARG A 224 9.17 -15.48 4.85
C ARG A 224 10.30 -16.18 4.10
N TYR A 225 9.96 -17.06 3.17
CA TYR A 225 10.94 -17.75 2.36
C TYR A 225 11.78 -16.79 1.51
N LEU A 226 11.22 -15.64 1.11
CA LEU A 226 11.99 -14.60 0.44
C LEU A 226 13.13 -14.09 1.32
N ILE A 227 12.86 -13.80 2.60
CA ILE A 227 13.88 -13.34 3.55
C ILE A 227 14.91 -14.44 3.82
N GLU A 228 14.46 -15.67 4.01
CA GLU A 228 15.36 -16.82 4.22
C GLU A 228 16.27 -17.06 3.02
N ALA A 229 15.74 -16.96 1.79
CA ALA A 229 16.51 -17.11 0.56
C ALA A 229 17.52 -15.97 0.37
N MET A 230 17.17 -14.73 0.73
CA MET A 230 18.11 -13.61 0.70
C MET A 230 19.20 -13.77 1.76
N ALA A 231 18.85 -14.23 2.96
CA ALA A 231 19.76 -14.33 4.09
C ALA A 231 20.62 -15.59 4.11
N LYS A 232 20.40 -16.54 3.20
CA LYS A 232 21.02 -17.86 3.18
C LYS A 232 22.54 -17.84 3.33
N ASP A 233 23.20 -16.90 2.64
CA ASP A 233 24.67 -16.80 2.58
C ASP A 233 25.20 -15.60 3.37
N PHE A 234 24.42 -15.06 4.31
CA PHE A 234 24.87 -13.93 5.13
C PHE A 234 25.92 -14.36 6.16
N PRO A 235 27.00 -13.58 6.34
CA PRO A 235 27.98 -13.82 7.39
C PRO A 235 27.36 -13.57 8.77
N LEU A 236 27.22 -14.62 9.59
CA LEU A 236 26.54 -14.58 10.89
C LEU A 236 27.20 -13.59 11.86
N GLU A 237 28.51 -13.40 11.78
CA GLU A 237 29.27 -12.44 12.60
C GLU A 237 28.96 -10.96 12.27
N LYS A 238 28.28 -10.71 11.15
CA LYS A 238 27.83 -9.38 10.74
C LYS A 238 26.35 -9.13 11.07
N LEU A 239 25.62 -10.16 11.49
CA LEU A 239 24.22 -10.07 11.88
C LEU A 239 24.11 -10.00 13.42
N HIS A 240 23.57 -8.89 13.91
CA HIS A 240 23.38 -8.65 15.35
C HIS A 240 21.89 -8.74 15.68
N PHE A 241 21.44 -9.95 16.01
CA PHE A 241 20.07 -10.21 16.47
C PHE A 241 19.87 -9.80 17.92
N GLN A 242 18.62 -9.55 18.30
CA GLN A 242 18.23 -9.10 19.66
C GLN A 242 19.05 -7.89 20.14
N THR A 243 19.60 -7.12 19.20
CA THR A 243 20.52 -6.03 19.46
C THR A 243 19.83 -4.74 19.05
N LYS A 244 18.92 -4.26 19.91
CA LYS A 244 18.21 -3.01 19.67
C LYS A 244 19.19 -1.84 19.74
N VAL A 245 19.22 -1.00 18.72
CA VAL A 245 19.95 0.27 18.77
C VAL A 245 19.09 1.26 19.55
N ASN A 246 19.66 1.88 20.58
CA ASN A 246 18.97 2.84 21.43
C ASN A 246 19.26 4.28 21.02
N GLU A 247 20.49 4.55 20.58
CA GLU A 247 20.97 5.89 20.27
C GLU A 247 22.06 5.85 19.17
N ILE A 248 22.10 6.91 18.36
CA ILE A 248 23.14 7.16 17.36
C ILE A 248 23.79 8.51 17.67
N MET A 249 25.03 8.46 18.13
CA MET A 249 25.78 9.64 18.51
C MET A 249 26.71 10.06 17.38
N ARG A 250 26.70 11.35 17.04
CA ARG A 250 27.65 11.89 16.06
C ARG A 250 29.03 12.03 16.71
N ARG A 251 30.03 11.33 16.17
CA ARG A 251 31.43 11.41 16.64
C ARG A 251 32.22 12.47 15.89
N SER A 252 32.03 12.56 14.57
CA SER A 252 32.72 13.52 13.71
C SER A 252 31.84 13.91 12.50
N LYS A 253 32.40 14.56 11.46
CA LYS A 253 31.62 15.06 10.32
C LYS A 253 30.76 13.96 9.65
N SER A 254 31.28 12.74 9.53
CA SER A 254 30.61 11.62 8.85
C SER A 254 30.77 10.29 9.57
N GLN A 255 31.04 10.33 10.87
CA GLN A 255 31.24 9.14 11.68
C GLN A 255 30.33 9.16 12.91
N TYR A 256 29.86 7.98 13.26
CA TYR A 256 28.82 7.79 14.26
C TYR A 256 29.17 6.61 15.16
N ASP A 257 28.78 6.72 16.42
CA ASP A 257 28.83 5.64 17.39
C ASP A 257 27.39 5.17 17.65
N LEU A 258 27.13 3.88 17.46
CA LEU A 258 25.86 3.22 17.78
C LEU A 258 25.92 2.73 19.22
N VAL A 259 24.89 3.06 20.00
CA VAL A 259 24.68 2.56 21.36
C VAL A 259 23.58 1.52 21.33
N THR A 260 23.93 0.28 21.67
CA THR A 260 23.00 -0.85 21.72
C THR A 260 22.28 -0.94 23.07
N SER A 261 21.24 -1.76 23.17
CA SER A 261 20.50 -2.04 24.40
C SER A 261 21.36 -2.59 25.54
N GLU A 262 22.48 -3.22 25.21
CA GLU A 262 23.47 -3.73 26.17
C GLU A 262 24.47 -2.65 26.62
N GLY A 263 24.34 -1.42 26.13
CA GLY A 263 25.29 -0.33 26.41
C GLY A 263 26.60 -0.43 25.63
N LYS A 264 26.73 -1.37 24.68
CA LYS A 264 27.91 -1.49 23.83
C LYS A 264 27.94 -0.38 22.78
N HIS A 265 29.07 0.32 22.70
CA HIS A 265 29.36 1.33 21.69
C HIS A 265 30.08 0.70 20.50
N SER A 266 29.58 0.93 19.29
CA SER A 266 30.21 0.48 18.04
C SER A 266 30.34 1.61 17.03
N HIS A 267 31.53 1.76 16.48
CA HIS A 267 31.88 2.83 15.54
C HIS A 267 31.57 2.46 14.08
N PHE A 268 31.02 3.41 13.32
CA PHE A 268 30.71 3.29 11.90
C PHE A 268 30.93 4.60 11.10
N ASP A 269 31.33 4.47 9.83
CA ASP A 269 31.57 5.57 8.88
C ASP A 269 30.34 5.89 8.01
N HIS A 270 29.33 5.03 8.09
CA HIS A 270 28.06 5.20 7.41
C HIS A 270 26.95 4.44 8.14
N ILE A 271 25.74 4.99 8.17
CA ILE A 271 24.57 4.31 8.72
C ILE A 271 23.43 4.36 7.70
N ILE A 272 22.87 3.19 7.39
CA ILE A 272 21.62 3.03 6.67
C ILE A 272 20.53 2.78 7.72
N LEU A 273 19.59 3.71 7.83
CA LEU A 273 18.47 3.64 8.75
C LEU A 273 17.25 3.09 8.03
N THR A 274 16.83 1.89 8.42
CA THR A 274 15.71 1.18 7.80
C THR A 274 14.56 0.89 8.76
N VAL A 275 14.28 1.87 9.62
CA VAL A 275 13.16 1.91 10.56
C VAL A 275 12.24 3.10 10.24
N ASP A 276 11.10 3.21 10.91
CA ASP A 276 10.16 4.30 10.67
C ASP A 276 10.74 5.69 11.01
N GLY A 277 10.15 6.75 10.45
CA GLY A 277 10.65 8.12 10.61
C GLY A 277 10.70 8.61 12.06
N GLN A 278 9.74 8.19 12.90
CA GLN A 278 9.73 8.58 14.32
C GLN A 278 10.84 7.86 15.08
N GLU A 279 11.05 6.58 14.80
CA GLU A 279 12.16 5.81 15.37
C GLU A 279 13.51 6.39 14.94
N ILE A 280 13.68 6.81 13.68
CA ILE A 280 14.90 7.50 13.22
C ILE A 280 15.16 8.76 14.05
N LEU A 281 14.14 9.59 14.25
CA LEU A 281 14.26 10.82 15.03
C LEU A 281 14.57 10.54 16.50
N ARG A 282 14.01 9.47 17.07
CA ARG A 282 14.32 9.00 18.41
C ARG A 282 15.78 8.56 18.53
N LEU A 283 16.26 7.77 17.56
CA LEU A 283 17.63 7.27 17.53
C LEU A 283 18.67 8.40 17.37
N LEU A 284 18.39 9.37 16.50
CA LEU A 284 19.31 10.49 16.25
C LEU A 284 19.26 11.56 17.36
N GLY A 285 18.11 11.76 18.02
CA GLY A 285 17.97 12.72 19.11
C GLY A 285 18.45 14.14 18.74
N SER A 286 19.45 14.64 19.48
CA SER A 286 20.06 15.95 19.24
C SER A 286 20.93 15.99 17.97
N ALA A 287 21.38 14.84 17.46
CA ALA A 287 22.20 14.74 16.27
C ALA A 287 21.43 14.94 14.96
N ALA A 288 20.08 14.94 14.98
CA ALA A 288 19.24 15.20 13.81
C ALA A 288 19.21 16.69 13.45
N THR A 289 19.41 17.01 12.17
CA THR A 289 19.37 18.38 11.65
C THR A 289 17.94 18.91 11.59
N ALA A 290 17.77 20.22 11.40
CA ALA A 290 16.44 20.82 11.26
C ALA A 290 15.71 20.28 10.02
N GLU A 291 16.42 20.13 8.89
CA GLU A 291 15.86 19.60 7.64
C GLU A 291 15.45 18.12 7.76
N GLU A 292 16.28 17.29 8.40
CA GLU A 292 15.92 15.89 8.67
C GLU A 292 14.69 15.79 9.58
N LYS A 293 14.60 16.64 10.62
CA LYS A 293 13.44 16.70 11.50
C LYS A 293 12.17 17.11 10.77
N ASP A 294 12.27 18.06 9.85
CA ASP A 294 11.14 18.53 9.05
C ASP A 294 10.63 17.42 8.13
N ILE A 295 11.53 16.78 7.36
CA ILE A 295 11.17 15.71 6.42
C ILE A 295 10.68 14.45 7.15
N LEU A 296 11.44 13.95 8.13
CA LEU A 296 11.15 12.65 8.75
C LEU A 296 9.88 12.66 9.62
N ARG A 297 9.48 13.82 10.17
CA ARG A 297 8.22 13.94 10.93
C ARG A 297 6.99 13.84 10.03
N CYS A 298 7.10 14.30 8.79
CA CYS A 298 6.02 14.27 7.82
C CYS A 298 5.80 12.87 7.21
N LEU A 299 6.76 11.94 7.38
CA LEU A 299 6.64 10.54 6.98
C LEU A 299 5.85 9.76 8.04
N GLY A 300 4.58 10.15 8.19
CA GLY A 300 3.65 9.61 9.17
C GLY A 300 3.33 8.14 8.93
N VAL A 301 3.01 7.47 10.04
CA VAL A 301 2.62 6.06 10.05
C VAL A 301 1.38 5.87 10.92
N THR A 302 0.56 4.89 10.56
CA THR A 302 -0.63 4.48 11.28
C THR A 302 -0.42 3.13 11.92
N LYS A 303 -0.92 2.97 13.14
CA LYS A 303 -0.95 1.68 13.83
C LYS A 303 -2.18 0.90 13.41
N ASN A 304 -1.97 -0.35 12.99
CA ASN A 304 -2.99 -1.27 12.56
C ASN A 304 -2.91 -2.54 13.41
N ILE A 305 -4.04 -2.97 13.96
CA ILE A 305 -4.13 -4.21 14.73
C ILE A 305 -4.59 -5.33 13.79
N ALA A 306 -3.76 -6.36 13.63
CA ALA A 306 -4.10 -7.56 12.90
C ALA A 306 -4.45 -8.68 13.88
N VAL A 307 -5.60 -9.33 13.66
CA VAL A 307 -6.06 -10.47 14.46
C VAL A 307 -6.16 -11.68 13.55
N LEU A 308 -5.43 -12.75 13.88
CA LEU A 308 -5.60 -14.07 13.27
C LEU A 308 -6.66 -14.83 14.06
N HIS A 309 -7.73 -15.27 13.40
CA HIS A 309 -8.86 -15.95 14.04
C HIS A 309 -9.57 -16.96 13.13
N SER A 310 -10.35 -17.85 13.73
CA SER A 310 -11.29 -18.77 13.04
C SER A 310 -12.76 -18.37 13.22
N ASP A 311 -13.02 -17.16 13.71
CA ASP A 311 -14.38 -16.62 13.85
C ASP A 311 -14.99 -16.29 12.47
N ALA A 312 -15.76 -17.25 11.94
CA ALA A 312 -16.49 -17.11 10.69
C ALA A 312 -17.76 -16.27 10.91
N HIS A 313 -17.84 -15.12 10.25
CA HIS A 313 -19.09 -14.35 10.23
C HIS A 313 -20.18 -15.14 9.49
N PRO A 314 -21.45 -15.17 9.94
CA PRO A 314 -22.50 -16.01 9.38
C PRO A 314 -22.88 -15.69 7.93
N THR A 315 -22.36 -14.59 7.37
CA THR A 315 -22.55 -14.21 5.97
C THR A 315 -21.49 -14.81 5.02
N THR A 316 -20.50 -15.54 5.53
CA THR A 316 -19.42 -16.11 4.71
C THR A 316 -19.91 -17.38 3.98
N TYR A 317 -20.38 -17.23 2.74
CA TYR A 317 -20.66 -18.35 1.83
C TYR A 317 -19.37 -18.88 1.19
N ASP A 318 -19.38 -20.14 0.72
CA ASP A 318 -18.29 -20.86 0.00
C ASP A 318 -17.65 -20.12 -1.20
N SER A 319 -18.15 -18.93 -1.57
CA SER A 319 -17.72 -18.16 -2.75
C SER A 319 -17.18 -16.76 -2.44
N ALA A 320 -16.98 -16.43 -1.16
CA ALA A 320 -16.44 -15.13 -0.73
C ALA A 320 -15.08 -14.83 -1.39
N PRO A 321 -14.80 -13.58 -1.79
CA PRO A 321 -13.48 -13.20 -2.28
C PRO A 321 -12.43 -13.30 -1.16
N GLY A 322 -11.16 -13.49 -1.53
CA GLY A 322 -10.05 -13.55 -0.56
C GLY A 322 -9.91 -12.27 0.26
N TYR A 323 -10.28 -11.12 -0.30
CA TYR A 323 -10.29 -9.82 0.38
C TYR A 323 -11.71 -9.36 0.63
N ASN A 324 -12.05 -9.06 1.88
CA ASN A 324 -13.39 -8.61 2.27
C ASN A 324 -13.30 -7.30 3.04
N PHE A 325 -13.83 -6.23 2.45
CA PHE A 325 -14.02 -4.95 3.11
C PHE A 325 -15.37 -4.94 3.82
N ILE A 326 -15.35 -4.90 5.14
CA ILE A 326 -16.56 -4.96 5.97
C ILE A 326 -16.91 -3.54 6.39
N MET A 327 -18.14 -3.11 6.11
CA MET A 327 -18.69 -1.84 6.58
C MET A 327 -19.70 -2.10 7.70
N ALA A 328 -19.59 -1.39 8.81
CA ALA A 328 -20.61 -1.43 9.85
C ALA A 328 -21.83 -0.60 9.46
N SER A 329 -23.00 -1.23 9.54
CA SER A 329 -24.30 -0.67 9.12
C SER A 329 -24.79 0.54 9.92
N GLN A 330 -24.35 0.71 11.18
CA GLN A 330 -24.82 1.81 12.02
C GLN A 330 -24.22 3.19 11.65
N ASP A 331 -23.23 3.24 10.75
CA ASP A 331 -22.53 4.48 10.39
C ASP A 331 -22.84 4.98 8.97
N TYR A 332 -24.01 4.67 8.37
CA TYR A 332 -24.50 5.57 7.32
C TYR A 332 -24.71 6.94 7.96
N PRO A 333 -23.90 7.98 7.65
CA PRO A 333 -23.92 9.20 8.42
C PRO A 333 -25.29 9.86 8.29
N GLN A 334 -26.08 9.82 9.37
CA GLN A 334 -27.31 10.60 9.50
C GLN A 334 -27.03 12.11 9.62
N ARG A 335 -25.76 12.53 9.74
CA ARG A 335 -25.23 13.89 9.56
C ARG A 335 -23.72 13.86 9.78
N GLY A 336 -22.95 14.54 8.93
CA GLY A 336 -21.50 14.75 9.11
C GLY A 336 -20.61 13.84 8.26
N PHE A 337 -19.45 14.37 7.85
CA PHE A 337 -18.44 13.74 6.99
C PHE A 337 -17.57 12.71 7.76
N VAL A 338 -18.18 11.86 8.59
CA VAL A 338 -17.43 10.80 9.28
C VAL A 338 -17.47 9.54 8.40
N PRO A 339 -16.33 9.01 7.96
CA PRO A 339 -16.30 7.77 7.18
C PRO A 339 -16.86 6.63 8.02
N PRO A 340 -17.65 5.71 7.42
CA PRO A 340 -18.23 4.59 8.14
C PRO A 340 -17.14 3.72 8.76
N LYS A 341 -17.36 3.24 10.00
CA LYS A 341 -16.44 2.26 10.60
C LYS A 341 -16.35 1.05 9.68
N SER A 342 -15.12 0.73 9.32
CA SER A 342 -14.81 -0.35 8.39
C SER A 342 -13.59 -1.13 8.86
N CYS A 343 -13.52 -2.38 8.45
CA CYS A 343 -12.34 -3.22 8.64
C CYS A 343 -12.09 -4.05 7.39
N LEU A 344 -10.87 -4.60 7.30
CA LEU A 344 -10.45 -5.42 6.19
C LEU A 344 -10.18 -6.83 6.71
N ARG A 345 -10.91 -7.81 6.18
CA ARG A 345 -10.77 -9.23 6.52
C ARG A 345 -10.21 -10.00 5.33
N TYR A 346 -9.13 -10.72 5.58
CA TYR A 346 -8.50 -11.63 4.63
C TYR A 346 -8.94 -13.06 4.92
N ASP A 347 -9.29 -13.79 3.86
CA ASP A 347 -9.45 -15.24 3.89
C ASP A 347 -8.09 -15.87 3.58
N VAL A 348 -7.47 -16.44 4.61
CA VAL A 348 -6.14 -17.05 4.50
C VAL A 348 -6.19 -18.35 3.70
N ASN A 349 -7.29 -19.11 3.81
CA ASN A 349 -7.47 -20.34 3.06
C ASN A 349 -7.39 -20.08 1.56
N VAL A 350 -8.06 -19.04 1.08
CA VAL A 350 -8.04 -18.64 -0.34
C VAL A 350 -6.70 -18.01 -0.72
N LEU A 351 -6.21 -17.05 0.06
CA LEU A 351 -5.05 -16.24 -0.34
C LEU A 351 -3.70 -16.98 -0.22
N GLN A 352 -3.61 -17.96 0.68
CA GLN A 352 -2.38 -18.71 0.97
C GLN A 352 -2.47 -20.21 0.67
N ASP A 353 -3.55 -20.68 0.02
CA ASP A 353 -3.77 -22.11 -0.29
C ASP A 353 -3.90 -23.01 0.94
N VAL A 354 -4.32 -22.47 2.09
CA VAL A 354 -4.42 -23.27 3.32
C VAL A 354 -5.69 -24.13 3.25
N PRO A 355 -5.59 -25.48 3.23
CA PRO A 355 -6.76 -26.32 3.05
C PRO A 355 -7.72 -26.23 4.26
N ALA A 356 -8.90 -25.62 4.06
CA ALA A 356 -9.90 -25.46 5.10
C ALA A 356 -10.37 -26.81 5.67
N SER A 357 -10.39 -27.88 4.86
CA SER A 357 -10.72 -29.24 5.32
C SER A 357 -9.76 -29.79 6.37
N ARG A 358 -8.53 -29.27 6.46
CA ARG A 358 -7.51 -29.72 7.41
C ARG A 358 -7.33 -28.76 8.59
N PHE A 359 -7.47 -27.47 8.34
CA PHE A 359 -7.16 -26.44 9.33
C PHE A 359 -8.38 -25.65 9.83
N GLY A 360 -9.54 -25.82 9.21
CA GLY A 360 -10.70 -24.97 9.40
C GLY A 360 -10.56 -23.64 8.69
N ASP A 361 -11.54 -22.76 8.90
CA ASP A 361 -11.52 -21.40 8.39
C ASP A 361 -10.52 -20.54 9.15
N ILE A 362 -9.72 -19.78 8.42
CA ILE A 362 -8.66 -18.94 8.97
C ILE A 362 -8.77 -17.56 8.32
N PHE A 363 -8.90 -16.56 9.17
CA PHE A 363 -9.03 -15.17 8.77
C PHE A 363 -7.99 -14.30 9.44
N ILE A 364 -7.55 -13.27 8.74
CA ILE A 364 -6.81 -12.15 9.33
C ILE A 364 -7.69 -10.91 9.19
N THR A 365 -8.11 -10.33 10.32
CA THR A 365 -8.88 -9.08 10.32
C THR A 365 -8.03 -7.92 10.81
N LEU A 366 -7.93 -6.87 9.99
CA LEU A 366 -7.25 -5.63 10.30
C LEU A 366 -8.22 -4.60 10.87
N ASN A 367 -7.89 -4.05 12.03
CA ASN A 367 -8.65 -3.00 12.71
C ASN A 367 -10.13 -3.36 12.86
N SER A 368 -10.41 -4.55 13.41
CA SER A 368 -11.76 -5.09 13.45
C SER A 368 -12.77 -4.10 14.04
N VAL A 369 -13.90 -3.89 13.36
CA VAL A 369 -14.98 -3.05 13.89
C VAL A 369 -15.67 -3.73 15.07
N SER A 370 -15.84 -5.05 14.98
CA SER A 370 -16.26 -5.92 16.08
C SER A 370 -15.17 -6.95 16.34
N PRO A 371 -14.58 -7.02 17.54
CA PRO A 371 -13.52 -7.98 17.81
C PRO A 371 -14.03 -9.42 17.61
N PRO A 372 -13.22 -10.31 17.00
CA PRO A 372 -13.53 -11.74 16.93
C PRO A 372 -13.72 -12.35 18.31
N HIS A 373 -14.50 -13.43 18.40
CA HIS A 373 -14.70 -14.15 19.66
C HIS A 373 -13.36 -14.61 20.25
N PRO A 374 -13.02 -14.28 21.51
CA PRO A 374 -11.68 -14.51 22.06
C PRO A 374 -11.20 -15.96 22.01
N SER A 375 -12.10 -16.94 22.14
CA SER A 375 -11.75 -18.37 22.06
C SER A 375 -11.36 -18.84 20.65
N LEU A 376 -11.62 -18.04 19.62
CA LEU A 376 -11.32 -18.33 18.23
C LEU A 376 -10.13 -17.51 17.72
N VAL A 377 -9.50 -16.69 18.57
CA VAL A 377 -8.32 -15.89 18.22
C VAL A 377 -7.06 -16.72 18.44
N GLN A 378 -6.21 -16.84 17.41
CA GLN A 378 -4.89 -17.47 17.53
C GLN A 378 -3.78 -16.47 17.82
N GLY A 379 -3.98 -15.18 17.51
CA GLY A 379 -3.08 -14.14 17.97
C GLY A 379 -3.42 -12.73 17.48
N VAL A 380 -2.74 -11.75 18.07
CA VAL A 380 -2.94 -10.33 17.82
C VAL A 380 -1.59 -9.65 17.66
N TRP A 381 -1.47 -8.82 16.63
CA TRP A 381 -0.25 -8.06 16.34
C TRP A 381 -0.58 -6.61 16.04
N GLU A 382 0.31 -5.72 16.45
CA GLU A 382 0.32 -4.33 16.02
C GLU A 382 1.35 -4.19 14.90
N PHE A 383 0.92 -3.66 13.77
CA PHE A 383 1.75 -3.28 12.63
C PHE A 383 1.66 -1.77 12.43
N THR A 384 2.70 -1.22 11.84
CA THR A 384 2.79 0.20 11.54
C THR A 384 2.83 0.35 10.02
N GLU A 385 1.93 1.09 9.39
CA GLU A 385 1.87 1.26 7.93
C GLU A 385 1.99 2.74 7.55
N PRO A 386 2.51 3.12 6.37
CA PRO A 386 2.51 4.51 5.93
C PRO A 386 1.10 5.07 5.89
N GLU A 387 0.97 6.35 6.24
CA GLU A 387 -0.21 7.11 5.90
C GLU A 387 0.10 8.04 4.73
N PRO A 388 -0.41 7.77 3.51
CA PRO A 388 -0.21 8.66 2.39
C PRO A 388 -1.02 9.93 2.62
N SER A 389 -0.33 11.07 2.64
CA SER A 389 -0.91 12.40 2.76
C SER A 389 -0.15 13.37 1.86
N ALA A 390 -0.70 14.56 1.61
CA ALA A 390 0.02 15.61 0.91
C ALA A 390 1.38 15.91 1.57
N ALA A 391 1.44 15.94 2.91
CA ALA A 391 2.67 16.16 3.66
C ALA A 391 3.65 14.99 3.51
N SER A 392 3.17 13.74 3.55
CA SER A 392 4.01 12.55 3.39
C SER A 392 4.63 12.51 1.98
N LEU A 393 3.87 12.87 0.94
CA LEU A 393 4.36 12.90 -0.44
C LEU A 393 5.36 14.05 -0.69
N ASP A 394 5.10 15.23 -0.13
CA ASP A 394 6.07 16.33 -0.16
C ASP A 394 7.38 15.93 0.50
N ALA A 395 7.31 15.35 1.71
CA ALA A 395 8.47 14.84 2.42
C ALA A 395 9.21 13.77 1.61
N GLN A 396 8.49 12.84 0.97
CA GLN A 396 9.09 11.86 0.06
C GLN A 396 9.87 12.52 -1.08
N SER A 397 9.33 13.57 -1.69
CA SER A 397 10.01 14.28 -2.78
C SER A 397 11.31 14.94 -2.34
N ARG A 398 11.34 15.43 -1.09
CA ARG A 398 12.47 16.13 -0.47
C ARG A 398 13.52 15.21 0.12
N LEU A 399 13.23 13.92 0.32
CA LEU A 399 14.20 12.96 0.87
C LEU A 399 15.58 13.00 0.22
N ILE A 400 15.62 13.25 -1.09
CA ILE A 400 16.88 13.30 -1.84
C ILE A 400 17.86 14.35 -1.28
N SER A 401 17.36 15.44 -0.66
CA SER A 401 18.20 16.49 -0.09
C SER A 401 18.98 16.04 1.15
N ILE A 402 18.50 15.01 1.86
CA ILE A 402 19.14 14.52 3.09
C ILE A 402 19.92 13.21 2.89
N GLN A 403 19.76 12.50 1.76
CA GLN A 403 20.44 11.23 1.50
C GLN A 403 21.95 11.41 1.33
N ASN A 404 22.74 10.62 2.08
CA ASN A 404 24.20 10.52 1.99
C ASN A 404 24.96 11.85 2.12
N THR A 405 24.35 12.91 2.66
CA THR A 405 25.01 14.23 2.80
C THR A 405 26.07 14.24 3.91
N ARG A 406 25.87 13.41 4.94
CA ARG A 406 26.74 13.34 6.13
C ARG A 406 26.98 11.92 6.63
N GLY A 407 26.97 10.94 5.74
CA GLY A 407 27.17 9.52 6.07
C GLY A 407 25.94 8.84 6.70
N LEU A 408 24.74 9.41 6.49
CA LEU A 408 23.47 8.79 6.86
C LEU A 408 22.64 8.60 5.59
N ASN A 409 21.95 7.48 5.53
CA ASN A 409 20.97 7.16 4.50
C ASN A 409 19.69 6.68 5.19
N TYR A 410 18.55 7.06 4.63
CA TYR A 410 17.22 6.78 5.19
C TYR A 410 16.41 6.00 4.18
N GLY A 411 15.91 4.82 4.54
CA GLY A 411 15.03 4.10 3.64
C GLY A 411 14.09 3.18 4.36
N PHE A 412 12.83 3.30 4.02
CA PHE A 412 11.79 2.41 4.50
C PHE A 412 10.79 2.17 3.38
N TYR A 413 9.70 1.44 3.63
CA TYR A 413 8.67 1.26 2.61
C TYR A 413 7.93 2.58 2.25
N TRP A 414 8.07 3.64 3.06
CA TRP A 414 7.53 4.97 2.77
C TRP A 414 8.30 5.73 1.68
N THR A 415 9.38 5.19 1.11
CA THR A 415 10.10 5.84 -0.02
C THR A 415 9.41 5.62 -1.37
N GLY A 416 8.27 4.92 -1.38
CA GLY A 416 7.40 4.75 -2.53
C GLY A 416 5.93 4.70 -2.13
N ARG A 417 5.18 3.73 -2.63
CA ARG A 417 3.72 3.59 -2.43
C ARG A 417 3.32 2.77 -1.19
N GLY A 418 4.27 2.36 -0.35
CA GLY A 418 4.00 1.59 0.86
C GLY A 418 3.77 0.09 0.63
N LEU A 419 4.27 -0.46 -0.48
CA LEU A 419 4.16 -1.87 -0.83
C LEU A 419 5.50 -2.61 -0.61
N LEU A 420 5.44 -3.93 -0.75
CA LEU A 420 6.61 -4.82 -0.70
C LEU A 420 7.72 -4.39 -1.67
N GLU A 421 7.33 -4.01 -2.88
CA GLU A 421 8.22 -3.50 -3.91
C GLU A 421 8.97 -2.25 -3.43
N ASP A 422 8.30 -1.36 -2.72
CA ASP A 422 8.90 -0.09 -2.28
C ASP A 422 9.93 -0.34 -1.18
N ALA A 423 9.64 -1.24 -0.24
CA ALA A 423 10.62 -1.70 0.76
C ALA A 423 11.89 -2.26 0.11
N LEU A 424 11.71 -3.16 -0.87
CA LEU A 424 12.82 -3.77 -1.61
C LEU A 424 13.60 -2.71 -2.40
N THR A 425 12.90 -1.90 -3.19
CA THR A 425 13.49 -0.88 -4.06
C THR A 425 14.27 0.15 -3.23
N SER A 426 13.72 0.55 -2.08
CA SER A 426 14.38 1.43 -1.12
C SER A 426 15.75 0.89 -0.71
N GLY A 427 15.81 -0.38 -0.30
CA GLY A 427 17.06 -1.00 0.14
C GLY A 427 18.07 -1.15 -0.99
N LEU A 428 17.61 -1.60 -2.17
CA LEU A 428 18.45 -1.71 -3.36
C LEU A 428 19.01 -0.35 -3.79
N LYS A 429 18.19 0.72 -3.74
CA LYS A 429 18.60 2.08 -4.09
C LYS A 429 19.71 2.60 -3.18
N LEU A 430 19.58 2.40 -1.87
CA LEU A 430 20.60 2.80 -0.90
C LEU A 430 21.90 2.03 -1.07
N ALA A 431 21.81 0.72 -1.30
CA ALA A 431 22.98 -0.11 -1.56
C ALA A 431 23.71 0.30 -2.86
N VAL A 432 22.97 0.48 -3.95
CA VAL A 432 23.53 0.93 -5.25
C VAL A 432 24.18 2.31 -5.11
N GLY A 433 23.57 3.22 -4.34
CA GLY A 433 24.14 4.53 -4.03
C GLY A 433 25.47 4.48 -3.24
N LEU A 434 25.78 3.33 -2.61
CA LEU A 434 27.05 3.06 -1.94
C LEU A 434 28.02 2.20 -2.78
N GLY A 435 27.69 1.96 -4.06
CA GLY A 435 28.53 1.22 -5.00
C GLY A 435 28.23 -0.27 -5.08
N ALA A 436 27.10 -0.74 -4.55
CA ALA A 436 26.68 -2.13 -4.75
C ALA A 436 26.32 -2.41 -6.20
N THR A 437 26.66 -3.62 -6.68
CA THR A 437 26.20 -4.16 -7.95
C THR A 437 25.27 -5.33 -7.70
N VAL A 438 24.08 -5.29 -8.30
CA VAL A 438 23.07 -6.36 -8.19
C VAL A 438 22.91 -7.10 -9.52
N PRO A 439 22.48 -8.38 -9.52
CA PRO A 439 22.47 -9.24 -10.71
C PRO A 439 21.35 -8.94 -11.72
N PHE A 440 20.62 -7.83 -11.55
CA PHE A 440 19.56 -7.38 -12.44
C PHE A 440 19.46 -5.85 -12.43
N HIS A 441 18.85 -5.27 -13.46
CA HIS A 441 18.63 -3.82 -13.51
C HIS A 441 17.58 -3.40 -12.48
N VAL A 442 17.94 -2.51 -11.55
CA VAL A 442 17.00 -1.96 -10.56
C VAL A 442 16.14 -0.90 -11.22
N VAL A 443 14.83 -1.08 -11.16
CA VAL A 443 13.85 -0.11 -11.64
C VAL A 443 13.50 0.84 -10.50
N PHE A 444 13.93 2.09 -10.59
CA PHE A 444 13.52 3.10 -9.61
C PHE A 444 12.15 3.65 -10.01
N HIS A 445 11.17 3.49 -9.13
CA HIS A 445 9.85 4.06 -9.36
C HIS A 445 9.93 5.59 -9.38
N PRO A 446 9.25 6.26 -10.34
CA PRO A 446 9.11 7.71 -10.29
C PRO A 446 8.42 8.12 -9.00
N GLN A 447 8.67 9.35 -8.54
CA GLN A 447 8.02 9.84 -7.34
C GLN A 447 6.49 9.83 -7.56
N PRO A 448 5.65 9.57 -6.54
CA PRO A 448 4.20 9.47 -6.74
C PRO A 448 3.52 10.74 -7.30
N LEU A 449 4.22 11.87 -7.28
CA LEU A 449 3.77 13.15 -7.85
C LEU A 449 4.39 13.46 -9.22
N ASP A 450 5.34 12.66 -9.69
CA ASP A 450 5.98 12.83 -10.99
C ASP A 450 5.07 12.28 -12.09
N THR A 451 4.64 13.15 -12.99
CA THR A 451 3.69 12.82 -14.06
C THR A 451 4.34 12.73 -15.44
N THR A 452 5.67 12.82 -15.53
CA THR A 452 6.41 12.89 -16.80
C THR A 452 6.20 11.67 -17.70
N GLU A 453 6.05 10.47 -17.13
CA GLU A 453 5.87 9.22 -17.88
C GLU A 453 4.46 9.08 -18.52
N PHE A 454 3.47 9.83 -18.02
CA PHE A 454 2.06 9.69 -18.38
C PHE A 454 1.62 10.50 -19.59
N LEU A 455 2.41 11.51 -19.98
CA LEU A 455 2.12 12.38 -21.13
C LEU A 455 2.08 11.62 -22.48
N TYR A 456 2.53 10.37 -22.52
CA TYR A 456 2.62 9.57 -23.75
C TYR A 456 1.67 8.37 -23.83
N ARG A 457 0.93 8.03 -22.77
CA ARG A 457 -0.04 6.92 -22.81
C ARG A 457 -1.40 7.46 -23.24
N HIS A 458 -1.77 7.16 -24.50
CA HIS A 458 -3.13 7.22 -25.05
C HIS A 458 -3.51 8.48 -25.85
N SER A 459 -2.90 8.62 -27.04
CA SER A 459 -3.30 9.55 -28.11
C SER A 459 -3.98 8.82 -29.28
N GLY A 460 -4.98 7.97 -29.00
CA GLY A 460 -5.74 7.25 -30.02
C GLY A 460 -7.12 7.87 -30.28
N LEU A 461 -7.50 8.05 -31.56
CA LEU A 461 -8.79 8.64 -31.96
C LEU A 461 -10.01 7.90 -31.35
N ARG A 462 -9.94 6.57 -31.28
CA ARG A 462 -10.97 5.72 -30.63
C ARG A 462 -11.09 5.99 -29.13
N HIS A 463 -9.97 6.18 -28.44
CA HIS A 463 -9.95 6.44 -27.01
C HIS A 463 -10.57 7.82 -26.71
N ASN A 464 -10.23 8.84 -27.50
CA ASN A 464 -10.81 10.18 -27.36
C ASN A 464 -12.33 10.18 -27.63
N LEU A 465 -12.80 9.45 -28.64
CA LEU A 465 -14.23 9.31 -28.90
C LEU A 465 -14.98 8.69 -27.71
N VAL A 466 -14.42 7.62 -27.11
CA VAL A 466 -15.01 6.97 -25.92
C VAL A 466 -15.02 7.94 -24.73
N LYS A 467 -13.95 8.72 -24.52
CA LYS A 467 -13.90 9.77 -23.49
C LYS A 467 -15.03 10.78 -23.66
N THR A 468 -15.21 11.32 -24.86
CA THR A 468 -16.28 12.30 -25.14
C THR A 468 -17.67 11.71 -24.91
N ILE A 469 -17.92 10.47 -25.36
CA ILE A 469 -19.20 9.79 -25.13
C ILE A 469 -19.46 9.60 -23.63
N LEU A 470 -18.45 9.14 -22.87
CA LEU A 470 -18.59 8.96 -21.42
C LEU A 470 -18.87 10.29 -20.70
N GLN A 471 -18.19 11.37 -21.08
CA GLN A 471 -18.46 12.71 -20.52
C GLN A 471 -19.89 13.18 -20.80
N ALA A 472 -20.39 12.99 -22.02
CA ALA A 472 -21.78 13.32 -22.37
C ALA A 472 -22.80 12.49 -21.56
N ILE A 473 -22.55 11.19 -21.41
CA ILE A 473 -23.40 10.30 -20.60
C ILE A 473 -23.40 10.75 -19.13
N ARG A 474 -22.25 11.11 -18.56
CA ARG A 474 -22.18 11.61 -17.18
C ARG A 474 -22.97 12.90 -16.99
N ALA A 475 -22.85 13.85 -17.92
CA ALA A 475 -23.60 15.10 -17.89
C ALA A 475 -25.11 14.84 -17.92
N LEU A 476 -25.56 13.92 -18.77
CA LEU A 476 -26.97 13.50 -18.85
C LEU A 476 -27.45 12.87 -17.54
N VAL A 477 -26.67 11.95 -16.96
CA VAL A 477 -27.01 11.29 -15.69
C VAL A 477 -27.11 12.31 -14.55
N LEU A 478 -26.17 13.25 -14.46
CA LEU A 478 -26.23 14.34 -13.48
C LEU A 478 -27.47 15.22 -13.67
N ALA A 479 -27.83 15.55 -14.91
CA ALA A 479 -29.03 16.31 -15.20
C ALA A 479 -30.31 15.55 -14.76
N VAL A 480 -30.39 14.25 -15.04
CA VAL A 480 -31.49 13.39 -14.60
C VAL A 480 -31.56 13.30 -13.07
N GLU A 481 -30.43 13.12 -12.39
CA GLU A 481 -30.37 13.11 -10.92
C GLU A 481 -30.87 14.44 -10.33
N ILE A 482 -30.44 15.59 -10.88
CA ILE A 482 -30.91 16.91 -10.46
C ILE A 482 -32.43 17.02 -10.63
N VAL A 483 -32.96 16.60 -11.77
CA VAL A 483 -34.41 16.61 -12.03
C VAL A 483 -35.16 15.70 -11.03
N LEU A 484 -34.67 14.50 -10.77
CA LEU A 484 -35.30 13.57 -9.83
C LEU A 484 -35.27 14.08 -8.38
N ILE A 485 -34.19 14.77 -7.97
CA ILE A 485 -34.09 15.44 -6.67
C ILE A 485 -35.09 16.60 -6.58
N LEU A 486 -35.20 17.42 -7.63
CA LEU A 486 -36.16 18.53 -7.69
C LEU A 486 -37.62 18.04 -7.65
N LEU A 487 -37.91 16.90 -8.29
CA LEU A 487 -39.21 16.23 -8.27
C LEU A 487 -39.48 15.46 -6.95
N GLY A 488 -38.54 15.46 -6.01
CA GLY A 488 -38.67 14.77 -4.71
C GLY A 488 -38.66 13.24 -4.79
N ARG A 489 -38.33 12.67 -5.95
CA ARG A 489 -38.33 11.21 -6.19
C ARG A 489 -37.09 10.50 -5.70
N ILE A 490 -36.01 11.24 -5.43
CA ILE A 490 -34.80 10.74 -4.75
C ILE A 490 -34.65 11.53 -3.45
N HIS A 491 -34.76 10.83 -2.31
CA HIS A 491 -34.44 11.37 -0.98
C HIS A 491 -33.14 10.74 -0.50
N THR A 492 -32.01 11.39 -0.79
CA THR A 492 -30.76 11.17 -0.05
C THR A 492 -30.53 12.34 0.92
N PRO A 493 -30.05 12.10 2.14
CA PRO A 493 -29.71 13.19 3.07
C PRO A 493 -28.73 14.17 2.40
N GLY A 494 -29.08 15.46 2.35
CA GLY A 494 -28.25 16.49 1.70
C GLY A 494 -28.43 16.65 0.18
N SER A 495 -29.29 15.86 -0.46
CA SER A 495 -29.62 15.94 -1.91
C SER A 495 -29.93 17.35 -2.41
N LYS A 496 -30.71 18.15 -1.65
CA LYS A 496 -31.06 19.53 -2.02
C LYS A 496 -29.87 20.49 -1.97
N ALA A 497 -28.92 20.31 -1.05
CA ALA A 497 -27.70 21.12 -0.97
C ALA A 497 -26.73 20.73 -2.11
N ARG A 498 -26.58 19.44 -2.37
CA ARG A 498 -25.77 18.91 -3.46
C ARG A 498 -26.31 19.31 -4.83
N ALA A 499 -27.63 19.26 -5.02
CA ALA A 499 -28.28 19.75 -6.23
C ALA A 499 -28.04 21.25 -6.43
N ARG A 500 -28.07 22.09 -5.38
CA ARG A 500 -27.72 23.52 -5.48
C ARG A 500 -26.25 23.77 -5.83
N VAL A 501 -25.33 22.97 -5.30
CA VAL A 501 -23.90 23.05 -5.64
C VAL A 501 -23.65 22.59 -7.08
N ASN A 502 -24.27 21.50 -7.51
CA ASN A 502 -24.15 20.99 -8.88
C ASN A 502 -24.81 21.92 -9.91
N LEU A 503 -25.96 22.52 -9.57
CA LEU A 503 -26.67 23.47 -10.43
C LEU A 503 -25.88 24.79 -10.58
N SER A 504 -25.28 25.30 -9.50
CA SER A 504 -24.44 26.51 -9.59
C SER A 504 -23.14 26.30 -10.37
N ARG A 505 -22.67 25.05 -10.46
CA ARG A 505 -21.49 24.65 -11.25
C ARG A 505 -21.79 24.38 -12.71
N ALA A 506 -22.92 23.75 -13.04
CA ALA A 506 -23.38 23.57 -14.42
C ALA A 506 -23.65 24.88 -15.16
N ILE A 507 -23.79 25.99 -14.42
CA ILE A 507 -23.92 27.35 -14.97
C ILE A 507 -22.53 27.98 -15.21
N ARG A 508 -21.43 27.45 -14.64
CA ARG A 508 -20.06 27.98 -14.74
C ARG A 508 -19.15 27.23 -15.73
N THR A 509 -19.46 25.98 -16.07
CA THR A 509 -18.84 25.18 -17.14
C THR A 509 -19.66 25.25 -18.40
#